data_AF-R5B2Z6-F1
#
_entry.id   AF-R5B2Z6-F1
#
_cell.length_a   1.000
_cell.length_b   1.000
_cell.length_c   1.000
_cell.angle_alpha   90.00
_cell.angle_beta   90.00
_cell.angle_gamma   90.00
#
_symmetry.space_group_name_H-M   'P 1'
#
loop_
_entity.id
_entity.type
_entity.pdbx_description
1 polymer ?
#
loop_
_entity_poly.entity_id
_entity_poly.type
_entity_poly.pdbx_seq_one_letter_code
_entity_poly.pdbx_strand_id
1 'polypeptide(L)'
;MKTAAIAFTVTWINPQALIDGTMLLGAASATLTAGEKLPFVIGFTSASVIWFFGVTAAISLFSGKITDKLLRIINIVCGAVMVFYGLRLVYSFIQLMGWA
;
A
#
# COMPACT_ATOMS: atom_id res chain seq x y z
N MET A 1 10.61 -17.23 13.89
CA MET A 1 11.84 -16.47 13.60
C MET A 1 11.97 -16.12 12.11
N LYS A 2 12.06 -17.09 11.18
CA LYS A 2 12.27 -16.82 9.74
C LYS A 2 11.22 -15.88 9.10
N THR A 3 9.93 -16.10 9.36
CA THR A 3 8.86 -15.32 8.71
C THR A 3 8.84 -13.85 9.14
N ALA A 4 9.07 -13.56 10.42
CA ALA A 4 9.11 -12.20 10.93
C ALA A 4 10.32 -11.42 10.38
N ALA A 5 11.48 -12.07 10.29
CA ALA A 5 12.67 -11.47 9.70
C ALA A 5 12.46 -11.17 8.20
N ILE A 6 11.88 -12.11 7.44
CA ILE A 6 11.57 -11.91 6.02
C ILE A 6 10.57 -10.76 5.82
N ALA A 7 9.48 -10.73 6.60
CA ALA A 7 8.51 -9.65 6.55
C ALA A 7 9.13 -8.29 6.89
N PHE A 8 10.01 -8.24 7.90
CA PHE A 8 10.75 -7.03 8.24
C PHE A 8 11.67 -6.57 7.11
N THR A 9 12.45 -7.48 6.52
CA THR A 9 13.33 -7.17 5.39
C THR A 9 12.54 -6.64 4.19
N VAL A 10 11.43 -7.30 3.83
CA VAL A 10 10.61 -6.89 2.68
C VAL A 10 9.89 -5.56 2.91
N THR A 11 9.57 -5.20 4.15
CA THR A 11 8.88 -3.95 4.46
C THR A 11 9.84 -2.79 4.68
N TRP A 12 10.90 -2.97 5.49
CA TRP A 12 11.78 -1.87 5.93
C TRP A 12 13.08 -1.77 5.13
N ILE A 13 13.58 -2.89 4.61
CA ILE A 13 14.87 -2.93 3.89
C ILE A 13 14.64 -2.88 2.37
N ASN A 14 13.39 -3.04 1.90
CA ASN A 14 13.04 -2.87 0.50
C ASN A 14 13.09 -1.38 0.11
N PRO A 15 14.08 -0.95 -0.69
CA PRO A 15 14.22 0.46 -1.07
C PRO A 15 13.01 0.95 -1.87
N GLN A 16 12.36 0.07 -2.63
CA GLN A 16 11.18 0.42 -3.41
C GLN A 16 10.00 0.78 -2.50
N ALA A 17 9.78 0.03 -1.42
CA ALA A 17 8.71 0.31 -0.47
C ALA A 17 8.95 1.62 0.29
N LEU A 18 10.21 1.91 0.63
CA LEU A 18 10.59 3.16 1.26
C LEU A 18 10.36 4.35 0.32
N ILE A 19 10.82 4.25 -0.94
CA ILE A 19 10.63 5.31 -1.94
C ILE A 19 9.15 5.54 -2.19
N ASP A 20 8.36 4.49 -2.39
CA ASP A 20 6.93 4.61 -2.67
C ASP A 20 6.17 5.27 -1.50
N GLY A 21 6.41 4.79 -0.27
CA GLY A 21 5.77 5.33 0.93
C GLY A 21 6.20 6.77 1.25
N THR A 22 7.51 7.07 1.15
CA THR A 22 8.04 8.42 1.44
C THR A 22 7.71 9.40 0.32
N MET A 23 7.63 8.97 -0.94
CA MET A 23 7.22 9.80 -2.06
C MET A 23 5.75 10.18 -1.95
N LEU A 24 4.86 9.24 -1.60
CA LEU A 24 3.43 9.54 -1.42
C LEU A 24 3.20 10.49 -0.24
N LEU A 25 3.81 10.20 0.92
CA LEU A 25 3.72 11.06 2.11
C LEU A 25 4.39 12.42 1.90
N GLY A 26 5.53 12.44 1.21
CA GLY A 26 6.29 13.64 0.90
C GLY A 26 5.54 14.54 -0.09
N ALA A 27 4.96 13.97 -1.14
CA ALA A 27 4.13 14.69 -2.10
C ALA A 27 2.90 15.30 -1.42
N ALA A 28 2.19 14.53 -0.58
CA ALA A 28 1.07 15.06 0.20
C ALA A 28 1.53 16.20 1.12
N SER A 29 2.60 15.99 1.89
CA SER A 29 3.17 16.99 2.82
C SER A 29 3.68 18.27 2.14
N ALA A 30 4.14 18.18 0.90
CA ALA A 30 4.63 19.31 0.11
C ALA A 30 3.50 20.21 -0.41
N THR A 31 2.28 19.68 -0.58
CA THR A 31 1.11 20.45 -1.02
C THR A 31 0.43 21.25 0.10
N LEU A 32 0.81 21.03 1.36
CA LEU A 32 0.16 21.61 2.55
C LEU A 32 0.89 22.88 3.06
N THR A 33 0.12 23.92 3.37
CA THR A 33 0.63 25.13 4.04
C THR A 33 0.97 24.86 5.51
N ALA A 34 1.73 25.76 6.16
CA ALA A 34 2.20 25.54 7.53
C ALA A 34 1.07 25.29 8.56
N GLY A 35 -0.13 25.84 8.33
CA GLY A 35 -1.31 25.62 9.18
C GLY A 35 -1.99 24.26 8.99
N GLU A 36 -1.75 23.57 7.87
CA GLU A 36 -2.47 22.34 7.50
C GLU A 36 -1.68 21.05 7.80
N LYS A 37 -0.39 21.18 8.15
CA LYS A 37 0.48 20.03 8.46
C LYS A 37 0.01 19.26 9.70
N LEU A 38 -0.44 19.96 10.74
CA LEU A 38 -0.92 19.34 11.98
C LEU A 38 -2.22 18.53 11.78
N PRO A 39 -3.29 19.08 11.16
CA PRO A 39 -4.48 18.28 10.87
C PRO A 39 -4.21 17.14 9.90
N PHE A 40 -3.26 17.30 8.96
CA PHE A 40 -2.84 16.21 8.09
C PHE A 40 -2.21 15.04 8.86
N VAL A 41 -1.27 15.29 9.77
CA VAL A 41 -0.61 14.23 10.56
C VAL A 41 -1.59 13.52 11.47
N ILE A 42 -2.50 14.26 12.11
CA ILE A 42 -3.54 13.68 12.97
C ILE A 42 -4.52 12.84 12.14
N GLY A 43 -4.96 13.35 10.98
CA GLY A 43 -5.81 12.63 10.04
C GLY A 43 -5.14 11.35 9.52
N PHE A 44 -3.90 11.44 9.06
CA PHE A 44 -3.13 10.30 8.56
C PHE A 44 -2.94 9.22 9.63
N THR A 45 -2.57 9.63 10.85
CA THR A 45 -2.35 8.69 11.97
C THR A 45 -3.66 8.04 12.41
N SER A 46 -4.73 8.81 12.59
CA SER A 46 -6.03 8.28 12.98
C SER A 46 -6.64 7.37 11.91
N ALA A 47 -6.53 7.72 10.63
CA ALA A 47 -6.93 6.86 9.52
C ALA A 47 -6.16 5.53 9.52
N SER A 48 -4.85 5.57 9.78
CA SER A 48 -4.02 4.36 9.90
C SER A 48 -4.52 3.46 11.04
N VAL A 49 -4.77 4.03 12.22
CA VAL A 49 -5.34 3.31 13.36
C VAL A 49 -6.68 2.68 12.98
N ILE A 50 -7.61 3.46 12.43
CA ILE A 50 -8.93 2.97 12.00
C ILE A 50 -8.80 1.82 10.99
N TRP A 51 -7.89 1.95 10.03
CA TRP A 51 -7.66 0.92 9.02
C TRP A 51 -7.15 -0.39 9.64
N PHE A 52 -6.09 -0.34 10.45
CA PHE A 52 -5.52 -1.54 11.08
C PHE A 52 -6.51 -2.21 12.03
N PHE A 53 -7.21 -1.45 12.87
CA PHE A 53 -8.24 -1.98 13.74
C PHE A 53 -9.42 -2.53 12.94
N GLY A 54 -9.87 -1.84 11.89
CA GLY A 54 -10.96 -2.26 11.02
C GLY A 54 -10.67 -3.58 10.31
N VAL A 55 -9.50 -3.70 9.69
CA VAL A 55 -9.06 -4.95 9.04
C VAL A 55 -8.93 -6.08 10.06
N THR A 56 -8.32 -5.81 11.22
CA THR A 56 -8.17 -6.82 12.28
C THR A 56 -9.54 -7.30 12.80
N ALA A 57 -10.48 -6.37 13.05
CA ALA A 57 -11.83 -6.69 13.49
C ALA A 57 -12.59 -7.48 12.42
N ALA A 58 -12.50 -7.09 11.15
CA ALA A 58 -13.11 -7.80 10.04
C ALA A 58 -12.55 -9.22 9.92
N ILE A 59 -11.24 -9.39 9.89
CA ILE A 59 -10.61 -10.71 9.84
C ILE A 59 -11.00 -11.54 11.06
N SER A 60 -11.04 -10.96 12.25
CA SER A 60 -11.41 -11.67 13.49
C SER A 60 -12.86 -12.18 13.41
N LEU A 61 -13.80 -11.33 13.00
CA LEU A 61 -15.23 -11.68 12.89
C LEU A 61 -15.51 -12.71 11.80
N PHE A 62 -14.78 -12.65 10.69
CA PHE A 62 -14.95 -13.55 9.55
C PHE A 62 -13.93 -14.69 9.52
N SER A 63 -13.06 -14.82 10.53
CA SER A 63 -11.96 -15.79 10.58
C SER A 63 -12.43 -17.23 10.35
N GLY A 64 -13.58 -17.61 10.90
CA GLY A 64 -14.19 -18.93 10.70
C GLY A 64 -14.70 -19.21 9.27
N LYS A 65 -14.81 -18.19 8.41
CA LYS A 65 -15.23 -18.28 7.00
C LYS A 65 -14.07 -18.05 6.03
N ILE A 66 -12.93 -17.55 6.51
CA ILE A 66 -11.73 -17.34 5.69
C ILE A 66 -11.07 -18.70 5.44
N THR A 67 -11.28 -19.23 4.24
CA THR A 67 -10.67 -20.48 3.77
C THR A 67 -9.50 -20.19 2.83
N ASP A 68 -8.58 -21.15 2.66
CA ASP A 68 -7.45 -21.02 1.72
C ASP A 68 -7.90 -20.70 0.29
N LYS A 69 -9.08 -21.19 -0.12
CA LYS A 69 -9.66 -20.87 -1.43
C LYS A 69 -9.98 -19.38 -1.56
N LEU A 70 -10.54 -18.76 -0.52
CA LEU A 70 -10.86 -17.33 -0.52
C LEU A 70 -9.58 -16.48 -0.58
N LEU A 71 -8.59 -16.78 0.26
CA LEU A 71 -7.28 -16.10 0.21
C LEU A 71 -6.62 -16.21 -1.16
N ARG A 72 -6.70 -17.38 -1.80
CA ARG A 72 -6.14 -17.59 -3.14
C ARG A 72 -6.86 -16.74 -4.20
N ILE A 73 -8.19 -16.65 -4.15
CA ILE A 73 -8.96 -15.79 -5.05
C ILE A 73 -8.56 -14.33 -4.87
N ILE A 74 -8.50 -13.85 -3.61
CA ILE A 74 -8.07 -12.48 -3.30
C ILE A 74 -6.68 -12.21 -3.86
N ASN A 75 -5.73 -13.12 -3.65
CA ASN A 75 -4.35 -12.95 -4.12
C ASN A 75 -4.25 -12.93 -5.66
N ILE A 76 -5.04 -13.76 -6.35
CA ILE A 76 -5.11 -13.74 -7.83
C ILE A 76 -5.66 -12.39 -8.32
N VAL A 77 -6.73 -11.88 -7.71
CA VAL A 77 -7.31 -10.58 -8.08
C VAL A 77 -6.32 -9.45 -7.81
N CYS A 78 -5.69 -9.42 -6.63
CA CYS A 78 -4.63 -8.45 -6.31
C CYS A 78 -3.48 -8.52 -7.32
N GLY A 79 -3.02 -9.73 -7.67
CA GLY A 79 -1.97 -9.94 -8.67
C GLY A 79 -2.38 -9.42 -10.04
N ALA A 80 -3.60 -9.69 -10.50
CA ALA A 80 -4.11 -9.19 -11.78
C ALA A 80 -4.16 -7.65 -11.81
N VAL A 81 -4.62 -7.01 -10.73
CA VAL A 81 -4.65 -5.55 -10.60
C VAL A 81 -3.23 -4.97 -10.60
N MET A 82 -2.29 -5.58 -9.88
CA MET A 82 -0.88 -5.18 -9.87
C MET A 82 -0.24 -5.26 -11.27
N VAL A 83 -0.49 -6.34 -12.01
CA VAL A 83 -0.01 -6.51 -13.39
C VAL A 83 -0.61 -5.44 -14.30
N PHE A 84 -1.92 -5.15 -14.18
CA PHE A 84 -2.57 -4.11 -14.94
C PHE A 84 -1.96 -2.73 -14.71
N TYR A 85 -1.75 -2.33 -13.44
CA TYR A 85 -1.07 -1.08 -13.11
C TYR A 85 0.37 -1.04 -13.64
N GLY A 86 1.10 -2.16 -13.56
CA GLY A 86 2.45 -2.28 -14.12
C GLY A 86 2.46 -2.05 -15.64
N LEU A 87 1.55 -2.68 -16.38
CA LEU A 87 1.41 -2.48 -17.83
C LEU A 87 1.04 -1.03 -18.16
N ARG A 88 0.12 -0.43 -17.41
CA ARG A 88 -0.27 0.97 -17.58
C ARG A 88 0.93 1.90 -17.33
N LEU A 89 1.75 1.61 -16.33
CA LEU A 89 2.96 2.39 -16.03
C LEU A 89 3.97 2.31 -17.18
N VAL A 90 4.23 1.11 -17.71
CA VAL A 90 5.12 0.94 -18.86
C VAL A 90 4.61 1.69 -20.08
N TYR A 91 3.31 1.62 -20.38
CA TYR A 91 2.71 2.38 -21.46
C TYR A 91 2.89 3.89 -21.29
N SER A 92 2.62 4.42 -20.09
CA SER A 92 2.84 5.83 -19.78
C SER A 92 4.31 6.24 -19.95
N PHE A 93 5.25 5.37 -19.61
CA PHE A 93 6.68 5.61 -19.81
C PHE A 93 7.06 5.67 -21.29
N ILE A 94 6.54 4.76 -22.12
CA ILE A 94 6.80 4.74 -23.57
C ILE A 94 6.23 6.02 -24.23
N GLN A 95 5.04 6.44 -23.83
CA GLN A 95 4.43 7.71 -24.25
C GLN A 95 5.27 8.92 -23.84
N LEU A 96 5.79 8.96 -22.60
CA LEU A 96 6.66 10.03 -22.12
C LEU A 96 7.96 10.14 -22.93
N MET A 97 8.52 9.02 -23.39
CA MET A 97 9.73 8.99 -24.22
C MET A 97 9.47 9.30 -25.71
N GLY A 98 8.22 9.53 -26.11
CA GLY A 98 7.86 9.84 -27.49
C GLY A 98 8.03 8.67 -28.46
N TRP A 99 8.04 7.43 -27.95
CA TRP A 99 8.21 6.20 -28.75
C TRP A 99 6.87 5.55 -29.14
N ALA A 100 5.75 6.22 -28.87
CA ALA A 100 4.39 5.75 -29.16
C ALA A 100 3.49 6.89 -29.62
#